data_AF-A0AAV2H229-F1
#
_entry.id   AF-A0AAV2H229-F1
#
_cell.length_a   1.000
_cell.length_b   1.000
_cell.length_c   1.000
_cell.angle_alpha   90.00
_cell.angle_beta   90.00
_cell.angle_gamma   90.00
#
_symmetry.space_group_name_H-M   'P 1'
#
loop_
_entity.id
_entity.type
_entity.pdbx_description
1 polymer ?
#
loop_
_entity_poly.entity_id
_entity_poly.type
_entity_poly.pdbx_seq_one_letter_code
_entity_poly.pdbx_strand_id
1 'polypeptide(L)'
;MGFKGLFESGQGFTMTDVEGKLVPERGRMDVEGAFTHVSSSQVNVAYKSTHVINYKRTRAEIGQALRKKPNYLHYDLVDKHRSSPLQKGTDNITVETDVKAPRDYRFIMPEFMPRPHFEYRDRVLEKLERRDMLRRRTVINIPEFYVGSIMAVTVSDPFAPNKKNRFLGICIDRGGHGLKAYFVLRNVVDGLGVEIFYQMYSPTLHSIEVIRLEKRLDDRLYYLRNCPLEHSTFSFDMEPIALPRGAQVPVNTLKLKLNPKPWDERWERQDLKGIEPIELTPKMIKGIQKVHNASATPWKKHDLMLHYRSKVNEEEEETIMAEVYKENQLLESMRKTSKATLKKKK
;
A
#
# COMPACT_ATOMS: atom_id res chain seq x y z
N MET A 1 -56.98 -32.48 -3.37
CA MET A 1 -57.32 -31.78 -4.63
C MET A 1 -56.04 -31.07 -5.08
N GLY A 2 -55.25 -31.48 -6.07
CA GLY A 2 -55.46 -32.40 -7.19
C GLY A 2 -55.43 -31.62 -8.51
N PHE A 3 -54.49 -32.00 -9.40
CA PHE A 3 -54.22 -31.63 -10.82
C PHE A 3 -52.94 -30.78 -11.05
N LYS A 4 -51.79 -31.35 -11.49
CA LYS A 4 -51.35 -31.98 -12.79
C LYS A 4 -51.12 -30.93 -13.91
N GLY A 5 -50.05 -30.94 -14.71
CA GLY A 5 -49.00 -31.95 -15.00
C GLY A 5 -47.69 -31.31 -15.54
N LEU A 6 -46.55 -32.03 -15.49
CA LEU A 6 -45.90 -32.83 -16.58
C LEU A 6 -45.12 -31.93 -17.58
N PHE A 7 -43.88 -32.17 -18.03
CA PHE A 7 -42.79 -33.15 -17.82
C PHE A 7 -41.56 -32.56 -18.56
N GLU A 8 -40.37 -32.53 -17.94
CA GLU A 8 -39.12 -33.19 -18.35
C GLU A 8 -38.21 -32.62 -19.46
N SER A 9 -36.92 -32.91 -19.20
CA SER A 9 -35.64 -32.61 -19.82
C SER A 9 -35.43 -33.03 -21.28
N GLY A 10 -34.57 -32.29 -22.00
CA GLY A 10 -33.96 -32.70 -23.27
C GLY A 10 -32.44 -32.55 -23.26
N GLN A 11 -31.72 -33.67 -23.14
CA GLN A 11 -30.29 -33.83 -23.43
C GLN A 11 -30.07 -33.91 -24.94
N GLY A 12 -28.86 -33.56 -25.39
CA GLY A 12 -28.47 -33.54 -26.80
C GLY A 12 -28.30 -34.94 -27.42
N PHE A 13 -28.34 -34.98 -28.76
CA PHE A 13 -27.91 -36.13 -29.55
C PHE A 13 -27.34 -35.66 -30.90
N THR A 14 -26.12 -36.10 -31.20
CA THR A 14 -25.58 -36.23 -32.56
C THR A 14 -26.20 -37.43 -33.25
N MET A 15 -26.60 -37.30 -34.51
CA MET A 15 -26.99 -38.42 -35.37
C MET A 15 -26.04 -38.48 -36.57
N THR A 16 -25.35 -39.61 -36.67
CA THR A 16 -24.64 -40.10 -37.85
C THR A 16 -25.55 -41.11 -38.57
N ASP A 17 -25.62 -41.04 -39.90
CA ASP A 17 -26.34 -42.03 -40.70
C ASP A 17 -25.49 -43.24 -41.12
N VAL A 18 -26.21 -44.33 -41.37
CA VAL A 18 -25.76 -45.71 -41.56
C VAL A 18 -25.67 -46.04 -43.05
N GLU A 19 -24.52 -45.70 -43.65
CA GLU A 19 -23.89 -46.38 -44.81
C GLU A 19 -22.65 -45.54 -45.16
N GLY A 20 -21.50 -45.93 -44.59
CA GLY A 20 -20.28 -45.14 -44.65
C GLY A 20 -19.83 -44.84 -46.08
N LYS A 21 -19.80 -43.55 -46.45
CA LYS A 21 -18.94 -42.97 -47.49
C LYS A 21 -18.88 -41.45 -47.40
N LEU A 22 -17.65 -40.92 -47.42
CA LEU A 22 -17.29 -39.51 -47.52
C LEU A 22 -17.50 -39.00 -48.95
N VAL A 23 -18.00 -37.78 -49.14
CA VAL A 23 -17.82 -37.01 -50.39
C VAL A 23 -17.66 -35.50 -50.10
N PRO A 24 -16.64 -34.82 -50.66
CA PRO A 24 -16.45 -33.37 -50.62
C PRO A 24 -16.81 -32.70 -51.96
N GLU A 25 -17.13 -31.39 -51.98
CA GLU A 25 -17.00 -30.49 -53.16
C GLU A 25 -17.30 -29.03 -52.71
N ARG A 26 -16.39 -28.04 -52.84
CA ARG A 26 -16.08 -27.15 -53.99
C ARG A 26 -17.25 -26.39 -54.64
N GLY A 27 -17.11 -25.06 -54.71
CA GLY A 27 -17.83 -24.12 -55.59
C GLY A 27 -18.15 -22.81 -54.86
N ARG A 28 -18.19 -21.61 -55.45
CA ARG A 28 -18.02 -21.14 -56.84
C ARG A 28 -18.04 -19.58 -56.83
N MET A 29 -17.52 -19.03 -57.91
CA MET A 29 -17.37 -17.65 -58.44
C MET A 29 -18.44 -16.55 -58.19
N ASP A 30 -17.90 -15.32 -58.11
CA ASP A 30 -18.18 -14.04 -58.81
C ASP A 30 -19.60 -13.47 -58.98
N VAL A 31 -19.76 -12.19 -58.61
CA VAL A 31 -20.24 -11.11 -59.53
C VAL A 31 -19.92 -9.70 -58.99
N GLU A 32 -19.28 -8.89 -59.83
CA GLU A 32 -19.12 -7.42 -59.72
C GLU A 32 -20.29 -6.67 -60.37
N GLY A 33 -20.50 -5.41 -59.98
CA GLY A 33 -21.43 -4.48 -60.63
C GLY A 33 -21.02 -3.00 -60.55
N ALA A 34 -20.64 -2.45 -61.70
CA ALA A 34 -20.96 -1.12 -62.29
C ALA A 34 -20.41 0.18 -61.60
N PHE A 35 -19.45 0.91 -62.19
CA PHE A 35 -19.47 1.87 -63.34
C PHE A 35 -19.53 3.36 -62.90
N THR A 36 -18.46 4.13 -63.16
CA THR A 36 -18.40 5.24 -64.16
C THR A 36 -17.15 6.11 -64.00
N HIS A 37 -16.50 6.36 -65.12
CA HIS A 37 -15.35 7.24 -65.32
C HIS A 37 -15.78 8.69 -65.55
N VAL A 38 -15.04 9.66 -65.00
CA VAL A 38 -14.92 11.02 -65.55
C VAL A 38 -13.43 11.38 -65.63
N SER A 39 -13.05 11.96 -66.76
CA SER A 39 -11.68 12.14 -67.25
C SER A 39 -11.09 13.51 -66.90
N SER A 40 -9.79 13.46 -66.55
CA SER A 40 -8.70 14.42 -66.74
C SER A 40 -8.96 15.89 -67.10
N SER A 41 -8.33 16.78 -66.32
CA SER A 41 -7.61 17.94 -66.87
C SER A 41 -6.32 18.20 -66.07
N GLN A 42 -5.22 18.33 -66.79
CA GLN A 42 -3.85 18.49 -66.32
C GLN A 42 -3.62 19.83 -65.62
N VAL A 43 -2.88 19.84 -64.51
CA VAL A 43 -1.92 20.91 -64.19
C VAL A 43 -0.69 20.26 -63.54
N ASN A 44 0.43 20.28 -64.26
CA ASN A 44 1.74 19.96 -63.72
C ASN A 44 2.25 21.17 -62.94
N VAL A 45 2.41 21.03 -61.62
CA VAL A 45 3.26 21.95 -60.84
C VAL A 45 4.35 21.13 -60.15
N ALA A 46 5.50 21.07 -60.81
CA ALA A 46 6.71 20.53 -60.25
C ALA A 46 7.32 21.55 -59.27
N TYR A 47 7.18 21.31 -57.96
CA TYR A 47 8.10 21.90 -56.99
C TYR A 47 9.20 20.88 -56.68
N LYS A 48 10.39 21.12 -57.25
CA LYS A 48 11.63 20.47 -56.84
C LYS A 48 11.93 20.88 -55.39
N SER A 49 11.54 20.07 -54.41
CA SER A 49 12.13 20.13 -53.08
C SER A 49 13.48 19.43 -53.12
N THR A 50 14.56 20.19 -53.34
CA THR A 50 15.92 19.71 -53.14
C THR A 50 16.30 19.84 -51.67
N HIS A 51 15.71 19.01 -50.81
CA HIS A 51 16.25 18.73 -49.47
C HIS A 51 16.52 17.23 -49.39
N VAL A 52 17.75 16.84 -49.71
CA VAL A 52 18.24 15.49 -49.52
C VAL A 52 18.42 15.27 -48.02
N ILE A 53 17.43 14.65 -47.38
CA ILE A 53 17.53 14.24 -45.97
C ILE A 53 18.58 13.14 -45.89
N ASN A 54 19.74 13.47 -45.35
CA ASN A 54 20.88 12.56 -45.25
C ASN A 54 20.72 11.67 -44.00
N TYR A 55 20.08 10.49 -44.17
CA TYR A 55 19.73 9.55 -43.10
C TYR A 55 20.91 8.95 -42.30
N LYS A 56 22.17 9.33 -42.60
CA LYS A 56 23.35 8.88 -41.86
C LYS A 56 23.73 9.77 -40.67
N ARG A 57 23.20 11.00 -40.57
CA ARG A 57 23.42 11.88 -39.39
C ARG A 57 22.35 11.79 -38.31
N THR A 58 21.22 11.17 -38.63
CA THR A 58 20.04 11.17 -37.74
C THR A 58 20.20 10.27 -36.52
N ARG A 59 20.95 9.17 -36.54
CA ARG A 59 20.98 8.24 -35.40
C ARG A 59 21.77 8.75 -34.19
N ALA A 60 22.89 9.45 -34.44
CA ALA A 60 23.69 10.08 -33.40
C ALA A 60 23.01 11.34 -32.83
N GLU A 61 22.41 12.17 -33.70
CA GLU A 61 21.65 13.36 -33.29
C GLU A 61 20.36 13.00 -32.55
N ILE A 62 19.62 11.98 -32.99
CA ILE A 62 18.45 11.42 -32.28
C ILE A 62 18.90 10.82 -30.93
N GLY A 63 20.05 10.15 -30.88
CA GLY A 63 20.64 9.66 -29.63
C GLY A 63 21.06 10.79 -28.67
N GLN A 64 21.52 11.92 -29.19
CA GLN A 64 21.89 13.10 -28.41
C GLN A 64 20.65 13.86 -27.91
N ALA A 65 19.56 13.88 -28.68
CA ALA A 65 18.27 14.45 -28.29
C ALA A 65 17.48 13.56 -27.31
N LEU A 66 17.60 12.23 -27.42
CA LEU A 66 17.00 11.25 -26.50
C LEU A 66 17.85 10.97 -25.25
N ARG A 67 19.11 11.41 -25.22
CA ARG A 67 19.87 11.43 -23.97
C ARG A 67 19.12 12.33 -22.99
N LYS A 68 18.60 11.74 -21.91
CA LYS A 68 18.19 12.49 -20.72
C LYS A 68 19.37 13.40 -20.36
N LYS A 69 19.23 14.70 -20.63
CA LYS A 69 20.18 15.68 -20.12
C LYS A 69 20.21 15.43 -18.61
N PRO A 70 21.39 15.21 -18.00
CA PRO A 70 21.44 15.24 -16.55
C PRO A 70 20.90 16.62 -16.16
N ASN A 71 20.10 16.68 -15.12
CA ASN A 71 19.54 17.94 -14.61
C ASN A 71 20.67 18.82 -14.02
N TYR A 72 21.65 19.23 -14.84
CA TYR A 72 22.67 20.22 -14.48
C TYR A 72 22.07 21.62 -14.38
N LEU A 73 20.85 21.83 -14.89
CA LEU A 73 20.04 23.00 -14.59
C LEU A 73 19.65 23.08 -13.10
N HIS A 74 19.89 22.05 -12.28
CA HIS A 74 19.62 22.14 -10.85
C HIS A 74 20.74 22.87 -10.09
N TYR A 75 22.02 22.71 -10.42
CA TYR A 75 23.08 23.29 -9.58
C TYR A 75 23.23 24.80 -9.76
N ASP A 76 23.39 25.30 -10.98
CA ASP A 76 23.59 26.75 -11.22
C ASP A 76 22.36 27.59 -10.86
N LEU A 77 21.15 27.07 -11.09
CA LEU A 77 19.93 27.77 -10.69
C LEU A 77 19.73 27.70 -9.17
N VAL A 78 20.01 26.56 -8.52
CA VAL A 78 19.94 26.45 -7.06
C VAL A 78 20.96 27.37 -6.39
N ASP A 79 22.18 27.48 -6.92
CA ASP A 79 23.22 28.35 -6.35
C ASP A 79 22.94 29.85 -6.61
N LYS A 80 22.32 30.19 -7.76
CA LYS A 80 21.76 31.54 -7.99
C LYS A 80 20.59 31.88 -7.07
N HIS A 81 19.75 30.89 -6.73
CA HIS A 81 18.64 31.08 -5.80
C HIS A 81 19.10 31.15 -4.34
N ARG A 82 20.16 30.41 -3.97
CA ARG A 82 20.81 30.48 -2.64
C ARG A 82 21.42 31.83 -2.32
N SER A 83 21.87 32.55 -3.35
CA SER A 83 22.47 33.89 -3.22
C SER A 83 21.48 35.02 -3.48
N SER A 84 20.19 34.69 -3.69
CA SER A 84 19.16 35.69 -3.96
C SER A 84 18.95 36.60 -2.75
N PRO A 85 18.91 37.93 -2.93
CA PRO A 85 18.56 38.87 -1.87
C PRO A 85 17.18 38.61 -1.23
N LEU A 86 16.28 37.89 -1.91
CA LEU A 86 14.97 37.49 -1.39
C LEU A 86 15.05 36.44 -0.27
N GLN A 87 16.17 35.72 -0.13
CA GLN A 87 16.39 34.77 0.97
C GLN A 87 17.04 35.41 2.22
N LYS A 88 17.53 36.65 2.14
CA LYS A 88 18.21 37.33 3.26
C LYS A 88 17.30 37.67 4.47
N GLY A 89 16.03 37.27 4.43
CA GLY A 89 15.07 37.41 5.52
C GLY A 89 14.56 36.08 6.10
N THR A 90 14.96 34.92 5.57
CA THR A 90 14.50 33.61 6.08
C THR A 90 15.36 33.04 7.21
N ASP A 91 16.50 33.66 7.49
CA ASP A 91 17.51 33.12 8.41
C ASP A 91 17.17 33.36 9.89
N ASN A 92 16.15 34.17 10.18
CA ASN A 92 15.68 34.46 11.53
C ASN A 92 14.19 34.10 11.71
N ILE A 93 13.77 32.94 11.23
CA ILE A 93 12.63 32.29 11.88
C ILE A 93 13.19 31.76 13.19
N THR A 94 12.98 32.49 14.28
CA THR A 94 13.17 31.96 15.63
C THR A 94 12.41 30.63 15.67
N VAL A 95 13.15 29.52 15.65
CA VAL A 95 12.57 28.19 15.82
C VAL A 95 12.09 28.16 17.26
N GLU A 96 10.81 28.51 17.44
CA GLU A 96 10.20 28.63 18.76
C GLU A 96 10.22 27.27 19.46
N THR A 97 11.19 27.12 20.36
CA THR A 97 11.31 26.16 21.46
C THR A 97 11.27 24.68 21.08
N ASP A 98 12.43 24.06 21.29
CA ASP A 98 12.84 22.65 21.27
C ASP A 98 11.86 21.63 21.88
N VAL A 99 10.66 21.48 21.33
CA VAL A 99 9.80 20.35 21.66
C VAL A 99 10.39 19.09 21.00
N LYS A 100 11.23 18.36 21.73
CA LYS A 100 11.75 17.06 21.28
C LYS A 100 10.70 15.97 21.51
N ALA A 101 10.35 15.24 20.46
CA ALA A 101 9.50 14.06 20.60
C ALA A 101 10.26 12.93 21.30
N PRO A 102 9.57 12.06 22.09
CA PRO A 102 10.17 10.83 22.58
C PRO A 102 10.73 9.98 21.43
N ARG A 103 11.86 9.30 21.63
CA ARG A 103 12.50 8.46 20.59
C ARG A 103 11.56 7.40 20.02
N ASP A 104 10.69 6.85 20.85
CA ASP A 104 9.76 5.80 20.45
C ASP A 104 8.58 6.31 19.61
N TYR A 105 8.43 7.64 19.48
CA TYR A 105 7.31 8.26 18.78
C TYR A 105 7.28 7.88 17.30
N ARG A 106 8.44 7.59 16.68
CA ARG A 106 8.50 7.04 15.32
C ARG A 106 7.73 5.73 15.19
N PHE A 107 7.79 4.86 16.19
CA PHE A 107 7.10 3.56 16.13
C PHE A 107 5.59 3.69 16.40
N ILE A 108 5.18 4.73 17.12
CA ILE A 108 3.75 5.04 17.36
C ILE A 108 3.09 5.53 16.07
N MET A 109 3.78 6.43 15.35
CA MET A 109 3.27 7.07 14.13
C MET A 109 4.22 6.89 12.93
N PRO A 110 4.42 5.63 12.46
CA PRO A 110 5.35 5.33 11.38
C PRO A 110 4.96 5.98 10.04
N GLU A 111 3.68 6.31 9.82
CA GLU A 111 3.20 6.91 8.58
C GLU A 111 3.73 8.33 8.31
N PHE A 112 4.14 9.05 9.35
CA PHE A 112 4.74 10.39 9.22
C PHE A 112 6.21 10.33 8.81
N MET A 113 6.82 9.15 8.87
CA MET A 113 8.17 8.96 8.37
C MET A 113 8.20 9.15 6.86
N PRO A 114 9.23 9.84 6.36
CA PRO A 114 9.39 10.01 4.93
C PRO A 114 9.70 8.67 4.25
N ARG A 115 9.59 8.66 2.93
CA ARG A 115 9.76 7.42 2.16
C ARG A 115 11.22 6.96 2.25
N PRO A 116 11.50 5.66 2.52
CA PRO A 116 12.87 5.16 2.63
C PRO A 116 13.67 5.26 1.32
N HIS A 117 12.99 5.18 0.18
CA HIS A 117 13.62 5.25 -1.14
C HIS A 117 13.81 6.71 -1.55
N PHE A 118 15.05 7.18 -1.49
CA PHE A 118 15.41 8.57 -1.79
C PHE A 118 14.98 9.04 -3.20
N GLU A 119 14.88 8.14 -4.19
CA GLU A 119 14.51 8.48 -5.57
C GLU A 119 13.07 8.97 -5.72
N TYR A 120 12.17 8.50 -4.85
CA TYR A 120 10.76 8.87 -4.86
C TYR A 120 10.42 9.96 -3.86
N ARG A 121 11.46 10.64 -3.35
CA ARG A 121 11.37 11.57 -2.24
C ARG A 121 11.28 13.01 -2.73
N ASP A 122 10.24 13.71 -2.31
CA ASP A 122 10.08 15.15 -2.54
C ASP A 122 9.68 15.82 -1.23
N ARG A 123 10.54 16.73 -0.74
CA ARG A 123 10.37 17.42 0.54
C ARG A 123 9.10 18.27 0.58
N VAL A 124 8.72 18.89 -0.54
CA VAL A 124 7.54 19.76 -0.61
C VAL A 124 6.29 18.90 -0.53
N LEU A 125 6.26 17.79 -1.27
CA LEU A 125 5.18 16.82 -1.23
C LEU A 125 5.01 16.24 0.17
N GLU A 126 6.09 15.78 0.81
CA GLU A 126 6.05 15.19 2.15
C GLU A 126 5.51 16.17 3.20
N LYS A 127 5.93 17.44 3.12
CA LYS A 127 5.42 18.50 4.02
C LYS A 127 3.93 18.78 3.79
N LEU A 128 3.47 18.79 2.53
CA LEU A 128 2.07 18.98 2.21
C LEU A 128 1.21 17.79 2.70
N GLU A 129 1.65 16.55 2.42
CA GLU A 129 1.00 15.31 2.89
C GLU A 129 0.90 15.31 4.42
N ARG A 130 1.97 15.67 5.13
CA ARG A 130 1.97 15.78 6.60
C ARG A 130 0.92 16.75 7.11
N ARG A 131 0.86 17.95 6.53
CA ARG A 131 -0.09 18.97 6.92
C ARG A 131 -1.54 18.49 6.73
N ASP A 132 -1.81 17.79 5.63
CA ASP A 132 -3.13 17.23 5.36
C ASP A 132 -3.48 16.04 6.27
N MET A 133 -2.51 15.19 6.62
CA MET A 133 -2.68 14.13 7.62
C MET A 133 -3.05 14.71 9.00
N LEU A 134 -2.34 15.75 9.45
CA LEU A 134 -2.61 16.44 10.71
C LEU A 134 -4.01 17.08 10.70
N ARG A 135 -4.38 17.75 9.60
CA ARG A 135 -5.75 18.27 9.40
C ARG A 135 -6.79 17.16 9.53
N ARG A 136 -6.58 16.02 8.87
CA ARG A 136 -7.52 14.89 8.95
C ARG A 136 -7.65 14.35 10.38
N ARG A 137 -6.55 14.26 11.13
CA ARG A 137 -6.52 13.86 12.55
C ARG A 137 -7.27 14.83 13.48
N THR A 138 -7.50 16.08 13.06
CA THR A 138 -8.37 16.98 13.84
C THR A 138 -9.83 16.52 13.83
N VAL A 139 -10.28 15.93 12.71
CA VAL A 139 -11.65 15.45 12.49
C VAL A 139 -11.85 14.03 13.03
N ILE A 140 -10.91 13.12 12.74
CA ILE A 140 -10.97 11.72 13.21
C ILE A 140 -9.92 11.43 14.27
N ASN A 141 -10.33 10.73 15.34
CA ASN A 141 -9.38 10.22 16.33
C ASN A 141 -8.73 8.93 15.82
N ILE A 142 -7.44 9.01 15.46
CA ILE A 142 -6.61 7.86 15.13
C ILE A 142 -5.72 7.56 16.35
N PRO A 143 -6.05 6.53 17.14
CA PRO A 143 -5.29 6.16 18.33
C PRO A 143 -3.93 5.53 17.96
N GLU A 144 -3.09 5.35 18.98
CA GLU A 144 -1.90 4.52 18.89
C GLU A 144 -2.29 3.04 18.80
N PHE A 145 -1.70 2.32 17.84
CA PHE A 145 -1.87 0.87 17.72
C PHE A 145 -0.65 0.25 17.02
N TYR A 146 -0.46 -1.05 17.22
CA TYR A 146 0.64 -1.80 16.62
C TYR A 146 0.12 -3.03 15.89
N VAL A 147 1.01 -3.67 15.12
CA VAL A 147 0.73 -4.99 14.55
C VAL A 147 0.58 -5.99 15.71
N GLY A 148 -0.54 -6.71 15.72
CA GLY A 148 -0.99 -7.55 16.81
C GLY A 148 -2.08 -6.93 17.70
N SER A 149 -2.31 -5.63 17.63
CA SER A 149 -3.39 -4.99 18.41
C SER A 149 -4.77 -5.37 17.87
N ILE A 150 -5.75 -5.52 18.76
CA ILE A 150 -7.15 -5.79 18.40
C ILE A 150 -7.90 -4.46 18.32
N MET A 151 -8.56 -4.22 17.21
CA MET A 151 -9.24 -2.95 16.93
C MET A 151 -10.63 -3.19 16.35
N ALA A 152 -11.53 -2.26 16.61
CA ALA A 152 -12.79 -2.11 15.89
C ALA A 152 -12.76 -0.85 15.04
N VAL A 153 -13.08 -1.00 13.76
CA VAL A 153 -13.11 0.09 12.79
C VAL A 153 -14.52 0.25 12.26
N THR A 154 -15.02 1.47 12.31
CA THR A 154 -16.32 1.83 11.74
C THR A 154 -16.11 2.64 10.47
N VAL A 155 -16.68 2.17 9.37
CA VAL A 155 -16.63 2.81 8.05
C VAL A 155 -18.03 3.18 7.59
N SER A 156 -18.16 4.29 6.89
CA SER A 156 -19.37 4.67 6.18
C SER A 156 -19.51 3.83 4.92
N ASP A 157 -20.57 3.04 4.85
CA ASP A 157 -20.89 2.18 3.71
C ASP A 157 -22.33 2.45 3.26
N PRO A 158 -22.56 2.96 2.03
CA PRO A 158 -23.91 3.27 1.54
C PRO A 158 -24.86 2.06 1.52
N PHE A 159 -24.34 0.84 1.39
CA PHE A 159 -25.14 -0.38 1.24
C PHE A 159 -25.43 -1.08 2.57
N ALA A 160 -24.76 -0.66 3.66
CA ALA A 160 -25.04 -1.18 5.00
C ALA A 160 -26.37 -0.63 5.53
N PRO A 161 -27.12 -1.40 6.34
CA PRO A 161 -28.46 -1.00 6.81
C PRO A 161 -28.47 0.34 7.56
N ASN A 162 -27.43 0.60 8.35
CA ASN A 162 -27.27 1.85 9.10
C ASN A 162 -26.31 2.85 8.42
N LYS A 163 -26.01 2.63 7.14
CA LYS A 163 -24.96 3.33 6.37
C LYS A 163 -23.56 3.27 6.99
N LYS A 164 -23.37 2.42 8.00
CA LYS A 164 -22.16 2.23 8.78
C LYS A 164 -21.91 0.74 8.92
N ASN A 165 -20.67 0.34 8.69
CA ASN A 165 -20.19 -1.02 8.89
C ASN A 165 -19.10 -1.01 9.95
N ARG A 166 -19.23 -1.83 10.98
CA ARG A 166 -18.25 -1.99 12.07
C ARG A 166 -17.60 -3.36 11.92
N PHE A 167 -16.28 -3.39 11.83
CA PHE A 167 -15.49 -4.62 11.77
C PHE A 167 -14.48 -4.65 12.91
N LEU A 168 -14.45 -5.75 13.66
CA LEU A 168 -13.50 -6.01 14.73
C LEU A 168 -12.51 -7.07 14.25
N GLY A 169 -11.22 -6.86 14.49
CA GLY A 169 -10.19 -7.85 14.19
C GLY A 169 -8.81 -7.48 14.72
N ILE A 170 -7.86 -8.40 14.54
CA ILE A 170 -6.44 -8.18 14.83
C ILE A 170 -5.77 -7.46 13.65
N CYS A 171 -4.93 -6.48 13.96
CA CYS A 171 -4.09 -5.83 12.95
C CYS A 171 -2.95 -6.76 12.55
N ILE A 172 -2.97 -7.27 11.31
CA ILE A 172 -1.95 -8.20 10.81
C ILE A 172 -0.80 -7.51 10.08
N ASP A 173 -1.08 -6.34 9.52
CA ASP A 173 -0.12 -5.54 8.78
C ASP A 173 -0.47 -4.07 8.93
N ARG A 174 0.55 -3.22 8.99
CA ARG A 174 0.45 -1.77 8.99
C ARG A 174 1.64 -1.24 8.21
N GLY A 175 1.37 -0.43 7.20
CA GLY A 175 2.42 0.06 6.32
C GLY A 175 2.01 1.29 5.53
N GLY A 176 2.84 1.63 4.55
CA GLY A 176 2.68 2.84 3.74
C GLY A 176 3.22 4.09 4.43
N HIS A 177 3.26 5.18 3.67
CA HIS A 177 3.80 6.48 4.07
C HIS A 177 2.83 7.58 3.67
N GLY A 178 2.79 8.66 4.44
CA GLY A 178 1.93 9.81 4.16
C GLY A 178 0.45 9.43 4.13
N LEU A 179 -0.29 10.04 3.19
CA LEU A 179 -1.73 9.79 3.02
C LEU A 179 -2.06 8.35 2.59
N LYS A 180 -1.08 7.61 2.05
CA LYS A 180 -1.25 6.22 1.59
C LYS A 180 -1.02 5.18 2.70
N ALA A 181 -0.90 5.62 3.95
CA ALA A 181 -0.80 4.72 5.08
C ALA A 181 -2.03 3.81 5.18
N TYR A 182 -1.78 2.53 5.43
CA TYR A 182 -2.80 1.50 5.49
C TYR A 182 -2.57 0.55 6.65
N PHE A 183 -3.60 -0.21 6.96
CA PHE A 183 -3.52 -1.35 7.87
C PHE A 183 -4.54 -2.41 7.45
N VAL A 184 -4.27 -3.66 7.81
CA VAL A 184 -5.12 -4.81 7.47
C VAL A 184 -5.64 -5.43 8.77
N LEU A 185 -6.96 -5.56 8.86
CA LEU A 185 -7.60 -6.29 9.96
C LEU A 185 -7.99 -7.68 9.51
N ARG A 186 -7.75 -8.66 10.37
CA ARG A 186 -8.19 -10.05 10.20
C ARG A 186 -9.11 -10.45 11.34
N ASN A 187 -10.21 -11.13 11.02
CA ASN A 187 -11.02 -11.86 12.00
C ASN A 187 -11.66 -13.08 11.34
N VAL A 188 -12.06 -14.06 12.14
CA VAL A 188 -12.84 -15.21 11.69
C VAL A 188 -14.30 -14.94 12.04
N VAL A 189 -15.15 -14.88 11.02
CA VAL A 189 -16.58 -14.61 11.12
C VAL A 189 -17.31 -15.84 10.60
N ASP A 190 -18.15 -16.47 11.42
CA ASP A 190 -18.89 -17.67 11.05
C ASP A 190 -18.01 -18.79 10.45
N GLY A 191 -16.80 -18.96 11.00
CA GLY A 191 -15.83 -19.95 10.53
C GLY A 191 -15.05 -19.56 9.27
N LEU A 192 -15.32 -18.39 8.68
CA LEU A 192 -14.62 -17.87 7.50
C LEU A 192 -13.62 -16.77 7.90
N GLY A 193 -12.38 -16.90 7.46
CA GLY A 193 -11.36 -15.87 7.66
C GLY A 193 -11.62 -14.67 6.75
N VAL A 194 -11.94 -13.52 7.34
CA VAL A 194 -12.18 -12.25 6.64
C VAL A 194 -11.02 -11.31 6.91
N GLU A 195 -10.50 -10.72 5.84
CA GLU A 195 -9.48 -9.68 5.90
C GLU A 195 -9.98 -8.41 5.21
N ILE A 196 -9.83 -7.27 5.87
CA ILE A 196 -10.21 -5.97 5.32
C ILE A 196 -9.03 -5.02 5.34
N PHE A 197 -8.71 -4.49 4.15
CA PHE A 197 -7.70 -3.48 3.95
C PHE A 197 -8.30 -2.09 4.16
N TYR A 198 -7.74 -1.32 5.09
CA TYR A 198 -8.17 0.05 5.38
C TYR A 198 -7.08 1.06 5.06
N GLN A 199 -7.46 2.15 4.41
CA GLN A 199 -6.62 3.34 4.30
C GLN A 199 -6.87 4.23 5.52
N MET A 200 -5.80 4.56 6.25
CA MET A 200 -5.87 5.24 7.54
C MET A 200 -6.52 6.63 7.46
N TYR A 201 -6.27 7.35 6.36
CA TYR A 201 -6.75 8.72 6.16
C TYR A 201 -7.98 8.81 5.23
N SER A 202 -8.63 7.68 4.93
CA SER A 202 -9.83 7.68 4.09
C SER A 202 -10.94 8.58 4.67
N PRO A 203 -11.69 9.33 3.83
CA PRO A 203 -12.86 10.07 4.28
C PRO A 203 -14.02 9.17 4.71
N THR A 204 -14.07 7.92 4.22
CA THR A 204 -15.12 6.96 4.60
C THR A 204 -14.94 6.42 6.02
N LEU A 205 -13.74 6.53 6.58
CA LEU A 205 -13.42 6.09 7.93
C LEU A 205 -14.11 7.01 8.96
N HIS A 206 -14.93 6.43 9.84
CA HIS A 206 -15.69 7.16 10.85
C HIS A 206 -14.99 7.15 12.22
N SER A 207 -14.64 5.97 12.72
CA SER A 207 -13.93 5.81 13.99
C SER A 207 -12.98 4.61 13.95
N ILE A 208 -11.88 4.72 14.69
CA ILE A 208 -10.97 3.62 15.02
C ILE A 208 -10.94 3.51 16.54
N GLU A 209 -11.32 2.35 17.05
CA GLU A 209 -11.32 2.03 18.47
C GLU A 209 -10.33 0.90 18.71
N VAL A 210 -9.36 1.13 19.60
CA VAL A 210 -8.42 0.09 20.03
C VAL A 210 -9.03 -0.60 21.23
N ILE A 211 -9.29 -1.90 21.07
CA ILE A 211 -9.91 -2.73 22.10
C ILE A 211 -8.83 -3.30 22.99
N ARG A 212 -7.76 -3.84 22.39
CA ARG A 212 -6.62 -4.37 23.14
C ARG A 212 -5.34 -3.92 22.46
N LEU A 213 -4.57 -3.10 23.17
CA LEU A 213 -3.28 -2.64 22.69
C LEU A 213 -2.20 -3.67 23.07
N GLU A 214 -1.67 -4.37 22.07
CA GLU A 214 -0.57 -5.31 22.22
C GLU A 214 0.35 -5.28 21.01
N LYS A 215 1.61 -5.65 21.22
CA LYS A 215 2.62 -5.87 20.17
C LYS A 215 2.86 -7.37 20.00
N ARG A 216 3.22 -7.78 18.78
CA ARG A 216 3.74 -9.13 18.50
C ARG A 216 5.25 -9.06 18.22
N LEU A 217 5.87 -10.23 18.11
CA LEU A 217 7.31 -10.34 17.84
C LEU A 217 7.69 -9.97 16.41
N ASP A 218 6.75 -10.12 15.48
CA ASP A 218 6.94 -9.87 14.06
C ASP A 218 6.13 -8.64 13.62
N ASP A 219 6.64 -7.92 12.63
CA ASP A 219 6.00 -6.73 12.06
C ASP A 219 4.85 -7.06 11.10
N ARG A 220 4.75 -8.32 10.65
CA ARG A 220 3.70 -8.80 9.72
C ARG A 220 3.24 -10.18 10.14
N LEU A 221 1.93 -10.34 10.31
CA LEU A 221 1.29 -11.55 10.85
C LEU A 221 0.51 -12.33 9.78
N TYR A 222 0.95 -12.27 8.52
CA TYR A 222 0.28 -12.98 7.42
C TYR A 222 0.23 -14.51 7.61
N TYR A 223 1.14 -15.06 8.41
CA TYR A 223 1.14 -16.47 8.78
C TYR A 223 -0.11 -16.90 9.58
N LEU A 224 -0.86 -15.96 10.16
CA LEU A 224 -2.17 -16.25 10.80
C LEU A 224 -3.19 -16.86 9.84
N ARG A 225 -3.00 -16.73 8.52
CA ARG A 225 -3.79 -17.42 7.50
C ARG A 225 -3.62 -18.94 7.54
N ASN A 226 -2.43 -19.41 7.92
CA ASN A 226 -2.08 -20.82 7.95
C ASN A 226 -1.96 -21.37 9.39
N CYS A 227 -2.34 -20.59 10.40
CA CYS A 227 -2.49 -21.05 11.78
C CYS A 227 -3.91 -21.60 12.04
N PRO A 228 -4.12 -22.35 13.14
CA PRO A 228 -5.45 -22.67 13.63
C PRO A 228 -6.32 -21.42 13.80
N LEU A 229 -7.61 -21.53 13.46
CA LEU A 229 -8.55 -20.41 13.44
C LEU A 229 -8.70 -19.74 14.82
N GLU A 230 -8.48 -20.48 15.91
CA GLU A 230 -8.55 -19.99 17.29
C GLU A 230 -7.74 -18.71 17.50
N HIS A 231 -6.55 -18.62 16.89
CA HIS A 231 -5.67 -17.47 17.06
C HIS A 231 -6.10 -16.23 16.27
N SER A 232 -7.02 -16.39 15.31
CA SER A 232 -7.59 -15.31 14.49
C SER A 232 -9.04 -14.99 14.85
N THR A 233 -9.65 -15.75 15.78
CA THR A 233 -11.07 -15.61 16.13
C THR A 233 -11.23 -14.66 17.30
N PHE A 234 -11.92 -13.55 17.08
CA PHE A 234 -12.20 -12.55 18.12
C PHE A 234 -13.69 -12.23 18.17
N SER A 235 -14.25 -12.16 19.37
CA SER A 235 -15.64 -11.78 19.58
C SER A 235 -15.88 -10.31 19.20
N PHE A 236 -16.96 -10.03 18.47
CA PHE A 236 -17.37 -8.68 18.07
C PHE A 236 -17.78 -7.78 19.24
N ASP A 237 -18.21 -8.40 20.34
CA ASP A 237 -18.70 -7.74 21.55
C ASP A 237 -17.62 -7.63 22.64
N MET A 238 -16.35 -7.83 22.26
CA MET A 238 -15.22 -7.68 23.19
C MET A 238 -15.13 -6.24 23.72
N GLU A 239 -15.06 -6.11 25.04
CA GLU A 239 -14.90 -4.81 25.70
C GLU A 239 -13.47 -4.28 25.60
N PRO A 240 -13.27 -2.95 25.46
CA PRO A 240 -11.93 -2.36 25.44
C PRO A 240 -11.20 -2.49 26.78
N ILE A 241 -9.99 -3.06 26.74
CA ILE A 241 -9.07 -3.19 27.86
C ILE A 241 -8.18 -1.95 27.90
N ALA A 242 -8.44 -1.04 28.85
CA ALA A 242 -7.65 0.17 29.02
C ALA A 242 -6.31 -0.14 29.71
N LEU A 243 -5.22 0.38 29.15
CA LEU A 243 -3.91 0.38 29.80
C LEU A 243 -3.78 1.59 30.75
N PRO A 244 -3.12 1.43 31.91
CA PRO A 244 -2.84 2.56 32.78
C PRO A 244 -1.93 3.57 32.07
N ARG A 245 -2.15 4.86 32.36
CA ARG A 245 -1.46 5.94 31.66
C ARG A 245 0.06 5.86 31.88
N GLY A 246 0.82 5.75 30.80
CA GLY A 246 2.28 5.70 30.83
C GLY A 246 2.88 4.31 31.01
N ALA A 247 2.06 3.26 31.13
CA ALA A 247 2.58 1.89 31.04
C ALA A 247 3.08 1.59 29.63
N GLN A 248 4.17 0.81 29.55
CA GLN A 248 4.70 0.33 28.29
C GLN A 248 3.71 -0.66 27.66
N VAL A 249 3.62 -0.64 26.33
CA VAL A 249 2.74 -1.56 25.60
C VAL A 249 3.24 -3.00 25.75
N PRO A 250 2.38 -3.93 26.21
CA PRO A 250 2.79 -5.32 26.40
C PRO A 250 3.14 -5.99 25.06
N VAL A 251 4.24 -6.73 25.04
CA VAL A 251 4.65 -7.55 23.90
C VAL A 251 4.22 -8.99 24.15
N ASN A 252 3.31 -9.48 23.31
CA ASN A 252 2.84 -10.85 23.32
C ASN A 252 3.87 -11.76 22.63
N THR A 253 4.57 -12.57 23.42
CA THR A 253 5.63 -13.49 22.98
C THR A 253 5.13 -14.88 22.59
N LEU A 254 3.80 -15.08 22.54
CA LEU A 254 3.18 -16.35 22.18
C LEU A 254 3.63 -16.78 20.78
N LYS A 255 4.21 -17.98 20.70
CA LYS A 255 4.59 -18.62 19.45
C LYS A 255 3.44 -19.47 18.92
N LEU A 256 3.17 -19.36 17.64
CA LEU A 256 2.02 -19.97 16.98
C LEU A 256 2.42 -21.22 16.23
N LYS A 257 1.65 -22.29 16.40
CA LYS A 257 1.78 -23.51 15.61
C LYS A 257 1.10 -23.34 14.25
N LEU A 258 1.77 -23.77 13.18
CA LEU A 258 1.17 -23.79 11.84
C LEU A 258 0.35 -25.06 11.63
N ASN A 259 -0.69 -24.95 10.79
CA ASN A 259 -1.41 -26.10 10.25
C ASN A 259 -0.47 -26.95 9.37
N PRO A 260 -0.81 -28.22 9.09
CA PRO A 260 -0.08 -28.99 8.09
C PRO A 260 -0.12 -28.29 6.71
N LYS A 261 0.91 -28.53 5.90
CA LYS A 261 1.02 -28.01 4.53
C LYS A 261 -0.15 -28.51 3.66
N PRO A 262 -0.55 -27.79 2.59
CA PRO A 262 0.11 -26.62 1.98
C PRO A 262 -0.17 -25.28 2.67
N TRP A 263 0.80 -24.36 2.59
CA TRP A 263 0.69 -22.97 3.06
C TRP A 263 0.71 -22.00 1.88
N ASP A 264 0.24 -20.77 2.11
CA ASP A 264 0.18 -19.72 1.09
C ASP A 264 1.59 -19.22 0.73
N GLU A 265 2.46 -19.11 1.73
CA GLU A 265 3.85 -18.70 1.57
C GLU A 265 4.82 -19.72 2.16
N ARG A 266 6.08 -19.63 1.72
CA ARG A 266 7.19 -20.41 2.28
C ARG A 266 7.70 -19.76 3.56
N TRP A 267 6.91 -19.84 4.61
CA TRP A 267 7.24 -19.28 5.94
C TRP A 267 8.57 -19.80 6.46
N GLU A 268 8.95 -21.03 6.10
CA GLU A 268 10.23 -21.64 6.48
C GLU A 268 11.48 -20.91 5.93
N ARG A 269 11.30 -20.00 4.98
CA ARG A 269 12.39 -19.19 4.41
C ARG A 269 12.51 -17.80 5.03
N GLN A 270 11.52 -17.39 5.80
CA GLN A 270 11.46 -16.08 6.43
C GLN A 270 12.04 -16.15 7.86
N ASP A 271 12.67 -15.08 8.32
CA ASP A 271 13.22 -14.98 9.69
C ASP A 271 12.13 -14.52 10.66
N LEU A 272 11.11 -15.36 10.87
CA LEU A 272 9.95 -15.08 11.72
C LEU A 272 10.17 -15.63 13.14
N LYS A 273 9.83 -14.83 14.15
CA LYS A 273 10.03 -15.15 15.58
C LYS A 273 8.76 -15.61 16.28
N GLY A 274 7.59 -15.26 15.74
CA GLY A 274 6.28 -15.54 16.31
C GLY A 274 5.69 -16.91 15.93
N ILE A 275 6.41 -17.73 15.17
CA ILE A 275 6.00 -19.09 14.79
C ILE A 275 6.83 -20.11 15.58
N GLU A 276 6.22 -21.23 15.95
CA GLU A 276 6.96 -22.37 16.51
C GLU A 276 7.94 -22.95 15.48
N PRO A 277 9.12 -23.41 15.88
CA PRO A 277 10.09 -23.97 14.94
C PRO A 277 9.46 -25.06 14.06
N ILE A 278 9.48 -24.83 12.74
CA ILE A 278 8.93 -25.76 11.76
C ILE A 278 9.81 -27.00 11.72
N GLU A 279 9.19 -28.18 11.80
CA GLU A 279 9.87 -29.45 11.58
C GLU A 279 10.31 -29.58 10.12
N LEU A 280 11.62 -29.40 9.87
CA LEU A 280 12.22 -29.40 8.54
C LEU A 280 13.15 -30.59 8.37
N THR A 281 13.07 -31.25 7.21
CA THR A 281 14.04 -32.30 6.86
C THR A 281 15.41 -31.71 6.58
N PRO A 282 16.53 -32.44 6.81
CA PRO A 282 17.87 -31.94 6.51
C PRO A 282 18.07 -31.49 5.06
N LYS A 283 17.37 -32.12 4.10
CA LYS A 283 17.38 -31.72 2.69
C LYS A 283 16.75 -30.34 2.48
N MET A 284 15.64 -30.07 3.18
CA MET A 284 14.98 -28.76 3.12
C MET A 284 15.85 -27.68 3.74
N ILE A 285 16.49 -27.95 4.89
CA ILE A 285 17.40 -27.01 5.55
C ILE A 285 18.56 -26.64 4.61
N LYS A 286 19.20 -27.63 3.98
CA LYS A 286 20.24 -27.38 2.96
C LYS A 286 19.71 -26.54 1.79
N GLY A 287 18.48 -26.79 1.35
CA GLY A 287 17.82 -26.01 0.31
C GLY A 287 17.57 -24.55 0.70
N ILE A 288 17.08 -24.30 1.92
CA ILE A 288 16.86 -22.96 2.48
C ILE A 288 18.20 -22.24 2.60
N GLN A 289 19.22 -22.88 3.17
CA GLN A 289 20.56 -22.30 3.30
C GLN A 289 21.15 -21.95 1.93
N LYS A 290 20.97 -22.79 0.91
CA LYS A 290 21.43 -22.50 -0.46
C LYS A 290 20.75 -21.25 -1.03
N VAL A 291 19.43 -21.12 -0.86
CA VAL A 291 18.69 -19.94 -1.31
C VAL A 291 19.12 -18.69 -0.53
N HIS A 292 19.26 -18.81 0.79
CA HIS A 292 19.73 -17.72 1.64
C HIS A 292 21.13 -17.28 1.23
N ASN A 293 22.07 -18.20 1.01
CA ASN A 293 23.42 -17.89 0.56
C ASN A 293 23.45 -17.28 -0.85
N ALA A 294 22.57 -17.74 -1.75
CA ALA A 294 22.47 -17.18 -3.10
C ALA A 294 21.87 -15.76 -3.10
N SER A 295 20.91 -15.48 -2.22
CA SER A 295 20.32 -14.15 -2.04
C SER A 295 21.11 -13.27 -1.08
N ALA A 296 22.02 -13.84 -0.30
CA ALA A 296 22.86 -13.11 0.63
C ALA A 296 23.66 -12.12 -0.19
N THR A 297 23.64 -10.88 0.26
CA THR A 297 24.44 -9.81 -0.33
C THR A 297 25.36 -9.28 0.76
N PRO A 298 26.42 -10.04 1.14
CA PRO A 298 27.27 -9.71 2.29
C PRO A 298 27.90 -8.32 2.17
N TRP A 299 28.19 -7.89 0.95
CA TRP A 299 28.72 -6.55 0.67
C TRP A 299 27.79 -5.42 1.12
N LYS A 300 26.47 -5.61 1.15
CA LYS A 300 25.53 -4.58 1.62
C LYS A 300 25.76 -4.20 3.08
N LYS A 301 26.26 -5.12 3.92
CA LYS A 301 26.61 -4.81 5.31
C LYS A 301 27.68 -3.71 5.39
N HIS A 302 28.60 -3.70 4.42
CA HIS A 302 29.74 -2.78 4.37
C HIS A 302 29.53 -1.59 3.42
N ASP A 303 28.42 -1.56 2.67
CA ASP A 303 28.09 -0.48 1.74
C ASP A 303 27.52 0.73 2.48
N LEU A 304 28.41 1.65 2.89
CA LEU A 304 28.05 2.87 3.60
C LEU A 304 27.10 3.78 2.80
N MET A 305 27.23 3.80 1.48
CA MET A 305 26.36 4.62 0.62
C MET A 305 24.96 4.04 0.54
N LEU A 306 24.83 2.72 0.47
CA LEU A 306 23.54 2.05 0.57
C LEU A 306 22.89 2.30 1.94
N HIS A 307 23.65 2.20 3.04
CA HIS A 307 23.14 2.53 4.37
C HIS A 307 22.62 3.97 4.44
N TYR A 308 23.42 4.94 3.98
CA TYR A 308 23.03 6.35 3.94
C TYR A 308 21.78 6.60 3.09
N ARG A 309 21.65 5.95 1.93
CA ARG A 309 20.49 6.10 1.04
C ARG A 309 19.23 5.36 1.51
N SER A 310 19.41 4.30 2.28
CA SER A 310 18.31 3.46 2.79
C SER A 310 17.65 4.04 4.04
N LYS A 311 18.41 4.83 4.81
CA LYS A 311 17.96 5.43 6.05
C LYS A 311 17.57 6.89 5.82
N VAL A 312 16.52 7.30 6.50
CA VAL A 312 16.18 8.71 6.65
C VAL A 312 17.22 9.34 7.55
N ASN A 313 17.63 10.59 7.26
CA ASN A 313 18.56 11.30 8.15
C ASN A 313 17.92 11.48 9.53
N GLU A 314 18.66 11.18 10.60
CA GLU A 314 18.14 11.19 11.97
C GLU A 314 17.65 12.60 12.38
N GLU A 315 18.37 13.65 11.99
CA GLU A 315 17.96 15.04 12.22
C GLU A 315 16.61 15.37 11.55
N GLU A 316 16.39 14.81 10.36
CA GLU A 316 15.15 15.01 9.63
C GLU A 316 14.00 14.23 10.27
N GLU A 317 14.26 13.01 10.75
CA GLU A 317 13.31 12.25 11.56
C GLU A 317 12.93 13.02 12.84
N GLU A 318 13.92 13.54 13.57
CA GLU A 318 13.70 14.28 14.82
C GLU A 318 12.87 15.55 14.59
N THR A 319 13.19 16.33 13.56
CA THR A 319 12.44 17.55 13.22
C THR A 319 11.00 17.25 12.81
N ILE A 320 10.78 16.20 12.00
CA ILE A 320 9.45 15.76 11.59
C ILE A 320 8.64 15.29 12.80
N MET A 321 9.24 14.48 13.67
CA MET A 321 8.53 13.95 14.84
C MET A 321 8.28 15.00 15.90
N ALA A 322 9.19 15.96 16.08
CA ALA A 322 8.98 17.14 16.92
C ALA A 322 7.75 17.94 16.46
N GLU A 323 7.63 18.22 15.16
CA GLU A 323 6.47 18.90 14.56
C GLU A 323 5.17 18.12 14.84
N VAL A 324 5.15 16.83 14.52
CA VAL A 324 3.96 15.97 14.71
C VAL A 324 3.58 15.83 16.18
N TYR A 325 4.57 15.73 17.08
CA TYR A 325 4.35 15.61 18.51
C TYR A 325 3.73 16.88 19.09
N LYS A 326 4.27 18.06 18.73
CA LYS A 326 3.73 19.37 19.13
C LYS A 326 2.27 19.50 18.70
N GLU A 327 1.97 19.23 17.44
CA GLU A 327 0.60 19.30 16.90
C GLU A 327 -0.34 18.30 17.57
N ASN A 328 0.10 17.07 17.82
CA ASN A 328 -0.72 16.07 18.49
C ASN A 328 -1.04 16.45 19.95
N GLN A 329 -0.09 17.03 20.68
CA GLN A 329 -0.33 17.56 22.03
C GLN A 329 -1.38 18.69 22.03
N LEU A 330 -1.28 19.60 21.06
CA LEU A 330 -2.29 20.66 20.88
C LEU A 330 -3.67 20.05 20.63
N LEU A 331 -3.77 19.08 19.72
CA LEU A 331 -5.03 18.39 19.43
C LEU A 331 -5.61 17.66 20.65
N GLU A 332 -4.79 16.97 21.44
CA GLU A 332 -5.24 16.34 22.67
C GLU A 332 -5.77 17.36 23.68
N SER A 333 -5.10 18.51 23.81
CA SER A 333 -5.54 19.59 24.71
C SER A 333 -6.90 20.15 24.28
N MET A 334 -7.10 20.41 22.98
CA MET A 334 -8.36 20.88 22.40
C MET A 334 -9.50 19.86 22.59
N ARG A 335 -9.19 18.57 22.49
CA ARG A 335 -10.16 17.49 22.75
C ARG A 335 -10.55 17.39 24.23
N LYS A 336 -9.61 17.63 25.14
CA LYS A 336 -9.89 17.64 26.59
C LYS A 336 -10.78 18.82 26.97
N THR A 337 -10.50 20.01 26.45
CA THR A 337 -11.31 21.22 26.70
C THR A 337 -12.71 21.09 26.11
N SER A 338 -12.85 20.56 24.90
CA SER A 338 -14.17 20.31 24.28
C SER A 338 -14.99 19.29 25.05
N LYS A 339 -14.39 18.16 25.47
CA LYS A 339 -15.05 17.15 26.34
C LYS A 339 -15.49 17.74 27.68
N ALA A 340 -14.63 18.53 28.34
CA ALA A 340 -14.98 19.19 29.59
C ALA A 340 -16.13 20.18 29.44
N THR A 341 -16.17 20.92 28.33
CA THR A 341 -17.24 21.88 28.01
C THR A 341 -18.56 21.17 27.74
N LEU A 342 -18.55 20.05 26.99
CA LEU A 342 -19.72 19.21 26.76
C LEU A 342 -20.26 18.61 28.06
N LYS A 343 -19.38 18.19 28.98
CA LYS A 343 -19.78 17.66 30.30
C LYS A 343 -20.41 18.73 31.20
N LYS A 344 -19.98 19.98 31.11
CA LYS A 344 -20.57 21.11 31.86
C LYS A 344 -21.95 21.55 31.34
N LYS A 345 -22.26 21.24 30.08
CA LYS A 345 -23.55 21.57 29.44
C LYS A 345 -24.63 20.51 29.64
N LYS A 346 -24.25 19.30 30.07
CA LYS A 346 -25.16 18.26 30.54
C LYS A 346 -25.33 18.42 32.05
#